data_AF-A0A0N1JV30-F1
#
_entry.id   AF-A0A0N1JV30-F1
#
_cell.length_a   1.000
_cell.length_b   1.000
_cell.length_c   1.000
_cell.angle_alpha   90.00
_cell.angle_beta   90.00
_cell.angle_gamma   90.00
#
_symmetry.space_group_name_H-M   'P 1'
#
loop_
_entity.id
_entity.type
_entity.pdbx_description
1 polymer ?
#
loop_
_entity_poly.entity_id
_entity_poly.type
_entity_poly.pdbx_seq_one_letter_code
_entity_poly.pdbx_strand_id
1 'polypeptide(L)' 'MHCARIRTALSARLDGEELPPGLTDRRLDCHLSGCADCRHWQARARALTADIGRAAAHTERDTASVDALLAGLRSRAALD' A
#
# COMPACT_ATOMS: atom_id res chain seq x y z
N MET A 1 -12.29 -1.98 23.32
CA MET A 1 -12.39 -1.34 21.99
C MET A 1 -12.81 -2.38 20.98
N HIS A 2 -13.69 -2.04 20.04
CA HIS A 2 -14.14 -2.97 19.00
C HIS A 2 -13.04 -3.17 17.96
N CYS A 3 -12.66 -4.42 17.66
CA CYS A 3 -11.60 -4.76 16.70
C CYS A 3 -11.81 -4.10 15.33
N ALA A 4 -13.06 -3.88 14.90
CA ALA A 4 -13.36 -3.14 13.68
C ALA A 4 -12.73 -1.73 13.66
N ARG A 5 -12.90 -0.95 14.74
CA ARG A 5 -12.33 0.40 14.85
C ARG A 5 -10.80 0.39 14.87
N ILE A 6 -10.22 -0.65 15.49
CA ILE A 6 -8.76 -0.86 15.50
C ILE A 6 -8.26 -1.15 14.09
N ARG A 7 -8.95 -2.00 13.32
CA ARG A 7 -8.57 -2.30 11.93
C ARG A 7 -8.64 -1.07 11.03
N THR A 8 -9.66 -0.22 11.19
CA THR A 8 -9.71 1.08 10.50
C THR A 8 -8.48 1.94 10.81
N ALA A 9 -8.11 2.05 12.09
CA ALA A 9 -6.94 2.81 12.49
C ALA A 9 -5.61 2.22 12.00
N LEU A 10 -5.52 0.89 11.94
CA LEU A 10 -4.36 0.22 11.36
C LEU A 10 -4.26 0.48 9.85
N SER A 11 -5.37 0.53 9.12
CA SER A 11 -5.39 0.91 7.71
C SER A 11 -4.85 2.33 7.54
N ALA A 12 -5.46 3.30 8.25
CA ALA A 12 -5.02 4.70 8.21
C ALA A 12 -3.51 4.82 8.47
N ARG A 13 -2.97 4.13 9.50
CA ARG A 13 -1.53 4.12 9.79
C ARG A 13 -0.68 3.52 8.66
N LEU A 14 -1.16 2.48 7.98
CA LEU A 14 -0.44 1.88 6.84
C LEU A 14 -0.43 2.81 5.62
N ASP A 15 -1.52 3.56 5.43
CA ASP A 15 -1.70 4.50 4.33
C ASP A 15 -1.06 5.87 4.63
N GLY A 16 -0.52 6.08 5.83
CA GLY A 16 0.10 7.33 6.27
C GLY A 16 -0.90 8.42 6.68
N GLU A 17 -2.16 8.05 6.88
CA GLU A 17 -3.26 8.92 7.28
C GLU A 17 -3.34 9.12 8.80
N GLU A 18 -4.07 10.16 9.23
CA GLU A 18 -4.35 10.40 10.64
C GLU A 18 -5.26 9.32 11.24
N LEU A 19 -5.04 8.98 12.51
CA LEU A 19 -5.89 8.02 13.21
C LEU A 19 -7.32 8.57 13.39
N PRO A 20 -8.33 7.68 13.43
CA PRO A 20 -9.70 8.10 13.72
C PRO A 20 -9.81 8.87 15.05
N PRO A 21 -10.66 9.91 15.13
CA PRO A 21 -10.78 10.75 16.33
C PRO A 21 -10.94 9.95 17.63
N GLY A 22 -10.25 10.38 18.68
CA GLY A 22 -10.28 9.73 20.00
C GLY A 22 -9.50 8.41 20.09
N LEU A 23 -8.83 7.99 19.02
CA LEU A 23 -7.85 6.91 19.06
C LEU A 23 -6.43 7.48 18.96
N THR A 24 -5.56 7.07 19.87
CA THR A 24 -4.15 7.47 19.88
C THR A 24 -3.27 6.28 19.53
N ASP A 25 -2.04 6.53 19.10
CA ASP A 25 -1.07 5.47 18.82
C ASP A 25 -0.89 4.54 20.02
N ARG A 26 -0.75 5.11 21.23
CA ARG A 26 -0.64 4.35 22.47
C ARG A 26 -1.84 3.42 22.71
N ARG A 27 -3.06 3.89 22.42
CA ARG A 27 -4.28 3.06 22.56
C ARG A 27 -4.30 1.93 21.53
N LEU A 28 -3.84 2.22 20.31
CA LEU A 28 -3.72 1.23 19.25
C LEU A 28 -2.68 0.15 19.62
N ASP A 29 -1.49 0.55 20.05
CA ASP A 29 -0.42 -0.37 20.42
C ASP A 29 -0.78 -1.21 21.66
N CYS A 30 -1.47 -0.63 22.64
CA CYS A 30 -2.01 -1.35 23.78
C CYS A 30 -3.03 -2.42 23.37
N HIS A 31 -3.85 -2.16 22.35
CA HIS A 31 -4.75 -3.20 21.83
C HIS A 31 -3.97 -4.30 21.10
N LEU A 32 -2.95 -3.95 20.33
CA LEU A 32 -2.11 -4.91 19.61
C LEU A 32 -1.34 -5.84 20.56
N SER A 33 -0.95 -5.39 21.75
CA SER A 33 -0.32 -6.29 22.74
C SER A 33 -1.29 -7.36 23.25
N GLY A 34 -2.58 -7.01 23.40
CA GLY A 34 -3.62 -7.91 23.93
C GLY A 34 -4.40 -8.74 22.90
N CYS A 35 -4.44 -8.35 21.63
CA CYS A 35 -5.32 -8.96 20.63
C CYS A 35 -4.56 -9.68 19.50
N ALA A 36 -4.58 -11.01 19.52
CA ALA A 36 -3.95 -11.83 18.49
C ALA A 36 -4.57 -11.62 17.09
N ASP A 37 -5.90 -11.51 17.01
CA ASP A 37 -6.60 -11.33 15.72
C ASP A 37 -6.19 -10.04 15.02
N CYS A 38 -6.05 -8.95 15.77
CA CYS A 38 -5.62 -7.67 15.22
C CYS A 38 -4.13 -7.67 14.82
N ARG A 39 -3.26 -8.41 15.53
CA ARG A 39 -1.88 -8.63 15.08
C ARG A 39 -1.82 -9.44 13.79
N HIS A 40 -2.60 -10.51 13.68
CA HIS A 40 -2.66 -11.32 12.47
C HIS A 40 -3.22 -10.52 11.29
N TRP A 41 -4.28 -9.76 11.52
CA TRP A 41 -4.82 -8.85 10.52
C TRP A 41 -3.79 -7.82 10.05
N GLN A 42 -3.05 -7.19 10.97
CA GLN A 42 -2.00 -6.21 10.64
C GLN A 42 -0.91 -6.83 9.78
N ALA A 43 -0.45 -8.05 10.10
CA ALA A 43 0.56 -8.75 9.32
C ALA A 43 0.08 -9.01 7.88
N ARG A 44 -1.18 -9.45 7.72
CA ARG A 44 -1.78 -9.66 6.41
C ARG A 44 -1.96 -8.36 5.62
N ALA A 45 -2.41 -7.29 6.26
CA ALA A 45 -2.58 -5.99 5.63
C ALA A 45 -1.23 -5.46 5.11
N ARG A 46 -0.16 -5.55 5.92
CA ARG A 46 1.21 -5.18 5.50
C ARG A 46 1.69 -5.96 4.29
N ALA A 47 1.49 -7.28 4.29
CA ALA A 47 1.86 -8.13 3.16
C ALA A 47 1.11 -7.70 1.89
N LEU A 48 -0.20 -7.47 1.99
CA LEU A 48 -1.02 -7.01 0.86
C LEU A 48 -0.57 -5.65 0.32
N THR A 49 -0.32 -4.67 1.19
CA THR A 49 0.17 -3.34 0.79
C THR A 49 1.52 -3.46 0.05
N ALA A 50 2.42 -4.30 0.54
CA ALA A 50 3.70 -4.54 -0.12
C ALA A 50 3.53 -5.21 -1.50
N ASP A 51 2.60 -6.16 -1.63
CA ASP A 51 2.31 -6.84 -2.89
C ASP A 51 1.72 -5.88 -3.93
N ILE A 52 0.75 -5.05 -3.51
CA ILE A 52 0.16 -4.01 -4.35
C ILE A 52 1.25 -3.01 -4.79
N GLY A 53 2.10 -2.57 -3.87
CA GLY A 53 3.20 -1.66 -4.20
C GLY A 53 4.17 -2.23 -5.24
N ARG A 54 4.49 -3.53 -5.16
CA ARG A 54 5.32 -4.20 -6.19
C ARG A 54 4.61 -4.33 -7.53
N ALA A 55 3.32 -4.63 -7.52
CA ALA A 55 2.51 -4.72 -8.75
C ALA A 55 2.39 -3.35 -9.45
N ALA A 56 2.22 -2.27 -8.69
CA ALA A 56 2.20 -0.90 -9.21
C ALA A 56 3.55 -0.54 -9.86
N ALA A 57 4.65 -0.78 -9.17
CA ALA A 57 6.00 -0.52 -9.70
C ALA A 57 6.32 -1.34 -10.96
N HIS A 58 5.80 -2.57 -11.07
CA HIS A 58 5.94 -3.38 -12.29
C HIS A 58 5.16 -2.76 -13.45
N THR A 59 3.92 -2.34 -13.22
CA THR A 59 3.09 -1.67 -14.24
C THR A 59 3.78 -0.42 -14.78
N GLU A 60 4.34 0.42 -13.91
CA GLU A 60 5.06 1.64 -14.30
C GLU A 60 6.29 1.33 -15.18
N ARG A 61 7.03 0.28 -14.85
CA ARG A 61 8.18 -0.18 -15.66
C ARG A 61 7.74 -0.67 -17.04
N ASP A 62 6.65 -1.43 -17.09
CA ASP A 62 6.13 -1.96 -18.34
C ASP A 62 5.64 -0.82 -19.25
N THR A 63 4.94 0.18 -18.70
CA THR A 63 4.54 1.36 -19.45
C THR A 63 5.74 2.14 -19.98
N ALA A 64 6.77 2.34 -19.16
CA ALA A 64 8.00 3.01 -19.60
C ALA A 64 8.72 2.23 -20.73
N SER A 65 8.66 0.90 -20.70
CA SER A 65 9.20 0.06 -21.77
C SER A 65 8.40 0.18 -23.08
N VAL A 66 7.07 0.24 -23.00
CA VAL A 66 6.21 0.45 -24.17
C VAL A 66 6.47 1.83 -24.79
N ASP A 67 6.58 2.87 -23.96
CA ASP A 67 6.88 4.23 -24.43
C ASP A 67 8.25 4.30 -25.12
N ALA A 68 9.27 3.64 -24.58
CA ALA A 68 10.59 3.55 -25.20
C ALA A 68 10.55 2.84 -26.56
N LEU A 69 9.77 1.75 -26.67
CA LEU A 69 9.55 1.04 -27.94
C LEU A 69 8.87 1.96 -28.97
N LEU A 70 7.79 2.63 -28.58
CA LEU A 70 7.05 3.54 -29.46
C LEU A 70 7.92 4.72 -29.91
N ALA A 71 8.74 5.29 -29.01
CA ALA A 71 9.69 6.34 -29.35
C ALA A 71 10.69 5.86 -30.40
N GLY A 72 11.28 4.67 -30.23
CA GLY A 72 12.21 4.09 -31.21
C GLY A 72 11.58 3.85 -32.59
N LEU A 73 10.34 3.38 -32.64
CA LEU A 73 9.60 3.20 -33.90
C LEU A 73 9.33 4.53 -34.60
N ARG A 74 8.95 5.58 -33.86
CA ARG A 74 8.75 6.94 -34.41
C ARG A 74 10.04 7.53 -34.96
N SER A 75 11.16 7.38 -34.25
CA SER A 75 12.46 7.85 -34.73
C SER A 75 12.89 7.18 -36.03
N ARG A 76 12.59 5.88 -36.20
CA ARG A 76 12.89 5.14 -37.44
C ARG A 76 12.04 5.62 -38.60
N ALA A 77 10.73 5.80 -38.38
CA ALA A 77 9.81 6.31 -39.40
C ALA A 77 10.12 7.76 -39.85
N ALA A 78 10.85 8.53 -39.04
CA ALA A 78 11.28 9.89 -39.39
C ALA A 78 12.60 9.95 -40.15
N LEU A 79 13.33 8.83 -40.25
CA LEU A 79 14.58 8.71 -41.00
C LEU A 79 14.37 8.13 -42.42
N ASP A 80 13.18 7.59 -42.68
CA ASP A 80 12.69 7.12 -43.99
C ASP A 80 11.89 8.23 -44.69
#